data_AF-A0A7X1TQ22-F1
#
_entry.id   AF-A0A7X1TQ22-F1
#
_cell.length_a   1.000
_cell.length_b   1.000
_cell.length_c   1.000
_cell.angle_alpha   90.00
_cell.angle_beta   90.00
_cell.angle_gamma   90.00
#
_symmetry.space_group_name_H-M   'P 1'
#
loop_
_entity.id
_entity.type
_entity.pdbx_description
1 polymer ?
#
loop_
_entity_poly.entity_id
_entity_poly.type
_entity_poly.pdbx_seq_one_letter_code
_entity_poly.pdbx_strand_id
1 'polypeptide(L)'
;MSTPVPLAPAEAPPALRLVTLGVPLLLAGAAFLPDEGRPPPHPELLAVALLTGLGFWLAPRRLGYGLTGDGLVIQTLLGRTLLPYAGLRARRSAGRLGLRTFGTGLPGYLTGHFTFGPDPAVRNVRAAATRTGGGVLLESGGRTYFLTPADPEGFLAALARRGARVEP
;
A
#
# COMPACT_ATOMS: atom_id res chain seq x y z
N MET A 1 18.96 -15.43 -0.54
CA MET A 1 19.15 -13.96 -0.71
C MET A 1 17.84 -13.36 -1.23
N SER A 2 17.39 -12.23 -0.68
CA SER A 2 16.18 -11.53 -1.16
C SER A 2 16.58 -10.50 -2.22
N THR A 3 15.96 -10.54 -3.40
CA THR A 3 16.13 -9.51 -4.42
C THR A 3 15.03 -8.47 -4.24
N PRO A 4 15.35 -7.22 -3.86
CA PRO A 4 14.33 -6.18 -3.70
C PRO A 4 13.72 -5.82 -5.05
N VAL A 5 12.41 -5.60 -5.07
CA VAL A 5 11.69 -5.14 -6.27
C VAL A 5 11.36 -3.66 -6.09
N PRO A 6 11.79 -2.79 -7.02
CA PRO A 6 11.47 -1.37 -6.95
C PRO A 6 9.96 -1.16 -7.07
N LEU A 7 9.43 -0.22 -6.29
CA LEU A 7 8.01 0.14 -6.29
C LEU A 7 7.74 1.24 -7.31
N ALA A 8 6.54 1.23 -7.91
CA ALA A 8 6.11 2.33 -8.75
C ALA A 8 6.07 3.64 -7.93
N PRO A 9 6.41 4.78 -8.53
CA PRO A 9 6.31 6.06 -7.86
C PRO A 9 4.87 6.30 -7.40
N ALA A 10 4.74 6.90 -6.21
CA ALA A 10 3.43 7.21 -5.66
C ALA A 10 2.72 8.26 -6.52
N GLU A 11 1.62 7.86 -7.15
CA GLU A 11 0.67 8.78 -7.75
C GLU A 11 -0.26 9.27 -6.64
N ALA A 12 -0.13 10.54 -6.27
CA ALA A 12 -1.02 11.16 -5.30
C ALA A 12 -1.43 12.54 -5.82
N PRO A 13 -2.74 12.84 -5.91
CA PRO A 13 -3.18 14.18 -6.25
C PRO A 13 -2.68 15.16 -5.17
N PRO A 14 -2.35 16.41 -5.55
CA PRO A 14 -1.77 17.39 -4.63
C PRO A 14 -2.67 17.65 -3.41
N ALA A 15 -4.00 17.61 -3.59
CA ALA A 15 -4.96 17.73 -2.51
C ALA A 15 -4.80 16.63 -1.43
N LEU A 16 -4.52 15.39 -1.82
CA LEU A 16 -4.36 14.29 -0.86
C LEU A 16 -3.05 14.42 -0.07
N ARG A 17 -2.00 14.99 -0.69
CA ARG A 17 -0.75 15.35 0.02
C ARG A 17 -1.02 16.46 1.05
N LEU A 18 -1.81 17.46 0.69
CA LEU A 18 -2.22 18.54 1.60
C LEU A 18 -3.02 18.01 2.77
N VAL A 19 -3.96 17.06 2.57
CA VAL A 19 -4.69 16.44 3.68
C VAL A 19 -3.75 15.65 4.59
N THR A 20 -2.82 14.89 4.01
CA THR A 20 -1.86 14.08 4.78
C THR A 20 -0.97 14.94 5.68
N LEU A 21 -0.54 16.13 5.23
CA LEU A 21 0.23 17.07 6.07
C LEU A 21 -0.67 17.96 6.93
N GLY A 22 -1.85 18.30 6.44
CA GLY A 22 -2.78 19.24 7.06
C GLY A 22 -3.43 18.68 8.32
N VAL A 23 -3.78 17.39 8.36
CA VAL A 23 -4.36 16.76 9.56
C VAL A 23 -3.44 16.83 10.79
N PRO A 24 -2.17 16.37 10.74
CA PRO A 24 -1.29 16.48 11.90
C PRO A 24 -0.96 17.94 12.25
N LEU A 25 -0.85 18.84 11.27
CA LEU A 25 -0.64 20.27 11.54
C LEU A 25 -1.86 20.91 12.22
N LEU A 26 -3.09 20.56 11.80
CA LEU A 26 -4.32 21.03 12.43
C LEU A 26 -4.42 20.53 13.87
N LEU A 27 -4.13 19.26 14.13
CA LEU A 27 -4.11 18.72 15.49
C LEU A 27 -3.05 19.41 16.36
N ALA A 28 -1.87 19.69 15.80
CA ALA A 28 -0.83 20.43 16.51
C ALA A 28 -1.27 21.87 16.80
N GLY A 29 -1.89 22.56 15.85
CA GLY A 29 -2.42 23.90 16.05
C GLY A 29 -3.55 23.94 17.09
N ALA A 30 -4.45 22.95 17.06
CA ALA A 30 -5.53 22.80 18.03
C ALA A 30 -5.01 22.60 19.46
N ALA A 31 -3.82 22.02 19.63
CA ALA A 31 -3.19 21.89 20.93
C ALA A 31 -2.87 23.24 21.60
N PHE A 32 -2.82 24.34 20.84
CA PHE A 32 -2.57 25.69 21.36
C PHE A 32 -3.85 26.53 21.51
N LEU A 33 -5.02 25.98 21.21
CA LEU A 33 -6.28 26.69 21.42
C LEU A 33 -6.57 26.79 22.92
N PRO A 34 -6.95 27.99 23.42
CA PRO A 34 -7.35 28.16 24.81
C PRO A 34 -8.64 27.37 25.07
N ASP A 35 -8.64 26.61 26.17
CA ASP A 35 -9.79 25.86 26.67
C ASP A 35 -10.12 26.33 28.09
N GLU A 36 -11.40 26.39 28.44
CA GLU A 36 -11.81 26.88 29.76
C GLU A 36 -11.30 25.91 30.85
N GLY A 37 -10.41 26.40 31.71
CA GLY A 37 -9.84 25.61 32.80
C GLY A 37 -8.60 24.79 32.44
N ARG A 38 -8.10 24.83 31.20
CA ARG A 38 -6.84 24.16 30.83
C ARG A 38 -5.95 25.06 29.95
N PRO A 39 -4.79 25.53 30.47
CA PRO A 39 -3.89 26.35 29.67
C PRO A 39 -3.19 25.50 28.59
N PRO A 40 -3.00 26.03 27.37
CA PRO A 40 -2.24 25.35 26.34
C PRO A 40 -0.74 25.26 26.73
N PRO A 41 0.00 24.27 26.17
CA PRO A 41 -0.45 23.30 25.17
C PRO A 41 -1.15 22.06 25.76
N HIS A 42 -2.11 21.51 25.00
CA HIS A 42 -2.76 20.21 25.30
C HIS A 42 -1.87 19.04 24.84
N PRO A 43 -1.12 18.37 25.75
CA PRO A 43 -0.11 17.38 25.36
C PRO A 43 -0.69 16.16 24.65
N GLU A 44 -1.93 15.78 24.93
CA GLU A 44 -2.64 14.69 24.26
C GLU A 44 -2.84 14.96 22.77
N LEU A 45 -3.20 16.20 22.40
CA LEU A 45 -3.38 16.60 21.01
C LEU A 45 -2.04 16.63 20.27
N LEU A 46 -0.98 17.10 20.94
CA LEU A 46 0.39 17.02 20.41
C LEU A 46 0.84 15.58 20.22
N ALA A 47 0.55 14.69 21.16
CA ALA A 47 0.88 13.27 21.05
C ALA A 47 0.13 12.63 19.87
N VAL A 48 -1.17 12.89 19.71
CA VAL A 48 -1.95 12.37 18.57
C VAL A 48 -1.46 12.97 17.25
N ALA A 49 -1.13 14.25 17.20
CA ALA A 49 -0.54 14.91 16.02
C ALA A 49 0.79 14.25 15.62
N LEU A 50 1.68 14.03 16.59
CA LEU A 50 2.97 13.39 16.38
C LEU A 50 2.80 11.94 15.89
N LEU A 51 1.93 11.15 16.54
CA LEU A 51 1.66 9.76 16.16
C LEU A 51 1.09 9.68 14.74
N THR A 52 0.17 10.57 14.38
CA THR A 52 -0.45 10.62 13.05
C THR A 52 0.58 11.02 11.99
N GLY A 53 1.35 12.07 12.24
CA GLY A 53 2.42 12.52 11.35
C GLY A 53 3.48 11.45 11.13
N LEU A 54 3.93 10.78 12.21
CA LEU A 54 4.89 9.69 12.13
C LEU A 54 4.32 8.49 11.36
N GLY A 55 3.05 8.12 11.60
CA GLY A 55 2.36 7.06 10.88
C GLY A 55 2.31 7.33 9.38
N PHE A 56 1.92 8.55 8.99
CA PHE A 56 1.84 8.95 7.57
C PHE A 56 3.21 9.00 6.88
N TRP A 57 4.25 9.37 7.60
CA TRP A 57 5.62 9.38 7.08
C TRP A 57 6.22 7.98 6.96
N LEU A 58 5.97 7.10 7.95
CA LEU A 58 6.58 5.78 8.02
C LEU A 58 5.86 4.75 7.14
N ALA A 59 4.54 4.84 7.01
CA ALA A 59 3.73 3.90 6.23
C ALA A 59 4.26 3.67 4.79
N PRO A 60 4.42 4.69 3.92
CA PRO A 60 4.91 4.48 2.56
C PRO A 60 6.33 3.91 2.50
N ARG A 61 7.18 4.19 3.51
CA ARG A 61 8.56 3.67 3.58
C ARG A 61 8.62 2.20 3.97
N ARG A 62 7.53 1.63 4.49
CA ARG A 62 7.44 0.24 4.96
C ARG A 62 6.84 -0.70 3.91
N LEU A 63 6.23 -0.16 2.85
CA LEU A 63 5.81 -0.96 1.71
C LEU A 63 7.05 -1.40 0.94
N GLY A 64 7.11 -2.67 0.58
CA GLY A 64 8.20 -3.22 -0.23
C GLY A 64 7.89 -4.63 -0.69
N TYR A 65 8.50 -5.04 -1.79
CA TYR A 65 8.43 -6.42 -2.25
C TYR A 65 9.83 -7.01 -2.38
N GLY A 66 9.96 -8.28 -2.00
CA GLY A 66 11.21 -9.02 -2.10
C GLY A 66 10.98 -10.37 -2.74
N LEU A 67 11.75 -10.70 -3.77
CA LEU A 67 11.77 -12.04 -4.35
C LEU A 67 12.80 -12.88 -3.60
N THR A 68 12.34 -13.94 -2.93
CA THR A 68 13.21 -14.86 -2.18
C THR A 68 13.32 -16.19 -2.92
N GLY A 69 14.01 -17.18 -2.33
CA GLY A 69 14.03 -18.54 -2.89
C GLY A 69 12.67 -19.24 -2.72
N ASP A 70 11.99 -19.00 -1.61
CA ASP A 70 10.77 -19.70 -1.22
C ASP A 70 9.49 -19.06 -1.80
N GLY A 71 9.54 -17.77 -2.12
CA GLY A 71 8.37 -17.04 -2.61
C GLY A 71 8.56 -15.53 -2.73
N LEU A 72 7.48 -14.87 -3.11
CA LEU A 72 7.37 -13.42 -3.09
C LEU A 72 6.97 -12.95 -1.69
N VAL A 73 7.80 -12.12 -1.08
CA VAL A 73 7.53 -11.47 0.20
C VAL A 73 6.98 -10.08 -0.05
N ILE A 74 5.77 -9.84 0.43
CA ILE A 74 5.13 -8.52 0.46
C ILE A 74 5.29 -7.98 1.88
N GLN A 75 6.01 -6.89 2.03
CA GLN A 75 6.19 -6.19 3.30
C GLN A 75 5.30 -4.95 3.34
N THR A 76 4.58 -4.79 4.44
CA THR A 76 3.71 -3.65 4.74
C THR A 76 3.99 -3.14 6.15
N LEU A 77 3.41 -2.01 6.55
CA LEU A 77 3.50 -1.50 7.93
C LEU A 77 2.93 -2.51 8.95
N LEU A 78 1.85 -3.20 8.61
CA LEU A 78 1.14 -4.12 9.52
C LEU A 78 1.77 -5.52 9.58
N GLY A 79 2.66 -5.88 8.65
CA GLY A 79 3.27 -7.20 8.64
C GLY A 79 3.85 -7.62 7.29
N ARG A 80 4.26 -8.89 7.22
CA ARG A 80 4.85 -9.52 6.04
C ARG A 80 3.97 -10.68 5.58
N THR A 81 3.73 -10.77 4.27
CA THR A 81 3.02 -11.87 3.63
C THR A 81 3.97 -12.58 2.69
N LEU A 82 4.18 -13.88 2.87
CA LEU A 82 4.91 -14.71 1.92
C LEU A 82 3.92 -15.42 1.00
N LEU A 83 4.10 -15.23 -0.31
CA LEU A 83 3.35 -15.91 -1.35
C LEU A 83 4.27 -16.95 -2.00
N PRO A 84 4.05 -18.26 -1.74
CA PRO A 84 4.83 -19.32 -2.39
C PRO A 84 4.67 -19.26 -3.91
N TYR A 85 5.73 -19.57 -4.66
CA TYR A 85 5.65 -19.61 -6.12
C TYR A 85 4.77 -20.75 -6.63
N ALA A 86 4.69 -21.85 -5.88
CA ALA A 86 3.81 -22.98 -6.17
C ALA A 86 2.34 -22.52 -6.18
N GLY A 87 1.69 -22.65 -7.35
CA GLY A 87 0.30 -22.23 -7.52
C GLY A 87 0.08 -20.72 -7.59
N LEU A 88 1.15 -19.91 -7.59
CA LEU A 88 1.05 -18.47 -7.81
C LEU A 88 0.73 -18.20 -9.28
N ARG A 89 -0.41 -17.55 -9.54
CA ARG A 89 -0.71 -17.00 -10.86
C ARG A 89 -0.47 -15.51 -10.84
N ALA A 90 0.18 -15.00 -11.87
CA ALA A 90 0.51 -13.59 -11.98
C ALA A 90 0.11 -13.09 -13.36
N ARG A 91 -0.54 -11.93 -13.43
CA ARG A 91 -0.89 -11.32 -14.70
C ARG A 91 -0.82 -9.82 -14.61
N ARG A 92 -0.62 -9.17 -15.76
CA ARG A 92 -0.73 -7.73 -15.85
C ARG A 92 -2.19 -7.33 -15.65
N SER A 93 -2.41 -6.19 -15.01
CA SER A 93 -3.75 -5.63 -14.90
C SER A 93 -3.84 -4.21 -15.43
N ALA A 94 -4.77 -4.02 -16.35
CA ALA A 94 -5.25 -2.71 -16.77
C ALA A 94 -6.29 -2.12 -15.80
N GLY A 95 -6.69 -2.89 -14.78
CA GLY A 95 -7.65 -2.45 -13.78
C GLY A 95 -7.08 -1.44 -12.80
N ARG A 96 -7.98 -0.89 -11.98
CA ARG A 96 -7.72 0.10 -10.96
C ARG A 96 -8.40 -0.27 -9.65
N LEU A 97 -7.75 0.07 -8.54
CA LEU A 97 -8.31 0.04 -7.20
C LEU A 97 -9.45 1.05 -7.13
N GLY A 98 -10.60 0.59 -6.63
CA GLY A 98 -11.77 1.39 -6.36
C GLY A 98 -11.88 1.77 -4.88
N LEU A 99 -13.06 1.54 -4.31
CA LEU A 99 -13.39 1.87 -2.93
C LEU A 99 -12.63 0.96 -1.96
N ARG A 100 -12.05 1.58 -0.93
CA ARG A 100 -11.42 0.88 0.19
C ARG A 100 -12.51 0.33 1.11
N THR A 101 -12.62 -0.99 1.21
CA THR A 101 -13.52 -1.64 2.17
C THR A 101 -12.84 -1.87 3.51
N PHE A 102 -11.52 -2.09 3.53
CA PHE A 102 -10.76 -2.25 4.76
C PHE A 102 -9.29 -1.84 4.58
N GLY A 103 -8.65 -1.34 5.65
CA GLY A 103 -7.22 -1.04 5.69
C GLY A 103 -6.87 0.44 5.49
N THR A 104 -5.68 0.69 4.95
CA THR A 104 -5.07 2.02 4.86
C THR A 104 -4.94 2.45 3.41
N GLY A 105 -5.35 3.69 3.14
CA GLY A 105 -5.23 4.33 1.83
C GLY A 105 -4.67 5.73 2.04
N LEU A 106 -3.35 5.83 1.93
CA LEU A 106 -2.60 7.08 2.00
C LEU A 106 -1.88 7.28 0.65
N PRO A 107 -1.49 8.52 0.31
CA PRO A 107 -0.56 8.78 -0.78
C PRO A 107 0.63 7.82 -0.77
N GLY A 108 0.78 7.01 -1.81
CA GLY A 108 1.90 6.06 -1.90
C GLY A 108 1.81 4.84 -0.99
N TYR A 109 0.69 4.63 -0.27
CA TYR A 109 0.50 3.48 0.60
C TYR A 109 -0.98 3.03 0.61
N LEU A 110 -1.30 2.13 -0.31
CA LEU A 110 -2.61 1.52 -0.49
C LEU A 110 -2.52 0.05 -0.06
N THR A 111 -2.86 -0.23 1.20
CA THR A 111 -2.81 -1.58 1.77
C THR A 111 -4.12 -1.97 2.42
N GLY A 112 -4.67 -3.12 2.06
CA GLY A 112 -5.93 -3.60 2.63
C GLY A 112 -6.86 -4.21 1.58
N HIS A 113 -8.15 -4.21 1.85
CA HIS A 113 -9.16 -4.71 0.91
C HIS A 113 -9.75 -3.54 0.13
N PHE A 114 -9.74 -3.69 -1.19
CA PHE A 114 -10.25 -2.71 -2.12
C PHE A 114 -11.13 -3.40 -3.14
N THR A 115 -12.17 -2.70 -3.60
CA THR A 115 -12.88 -3.12 -4.80
C THR A 115 -11.95 -2.95 -6.01
N PHE A 116 -12.18 -3.75 -7.03
CA PHE A 116 -11.37 -3.77 -8.24
C PHE A 116 -12.25 -3.69 -9.47
N GLY A 117 -11.83 -2.92 -10.46
CA GLY A 117 -12.56 -2.74 -11.71
C GLY A 117 -11.69 -2.11 -12.79
N PRO A 118 -12.09 -2.17 -14.07
CA PRO A 118 -13.34 -2.74 -14.59
C PRO A 118 -13.28 -4.25 -14.86
N ASP A 119 -12.25 -4.95 -14.39
CA ASP A 119 -12.08 -6.39 -14.64
C ASP A 119 -13.27 -7.22 -14.09
N PRO A 120 -14.09 -7.87 -14.93
CA PRO A 120 -15.26 -8.61 -14.47
C PRO A 120 -14.91 -9.88 -13.69
N ALA A 121 -13.70 -10.41 -13.86
CA ALA A 121 -13.25 -11.62 -13.18
C ALA A 121 -12.86 -11.37 -11.72
N VAL A 122 -12.49 -10.12 -11.37
CA VAL A 122 -11.96 -9.77 -10.05
C VAL A 122 -12.71 -8.57 -9.48
N ARG A 123 -13.59 -8.82 -8.50
CA ARG A 123 -14.37 -7.75 -7.84
C ARG A 123 -13.65 -7.11 -6.65
N ASN A 124 -12.83 -7.88 -5.95
CA ASN A 124 -12.14 -7.45 -4.74
C ASN A 124 -10.72 -7.97 -4.72
N VAL A 125 -9.80 -7.15 -4.23
CA VAL A 125 -8.38 -7.50 -4.12
C VAL A 125 -7.83 -7.07 -2.78
N ARG A 126 -6.78 -7.77 -2.35
CA ARG A 126 -5.90 -7.29 -1.29
C ARG A 126 -4.81 -6.44 -1.90
N ALA A 127 -4.96 -5.13 -1.78
CA ALA A 127 -3.96 -4.19 -2.25
C ALA A 127 -2.73 -4.20 -1.35
N ALA A 128 -1.55 -4.14 -1.96
CA ALA A 128 -0.34 -3.65 -1.35
C ALA A 128 0.38 -2.84 -2.42
N ALA A 129 -0.08 -1.62 -2.68
CA ALA A 129 0.27 -0.82 -3.85
C ALA A 129 0.62 0.63 -3.48
N THR A 130 1.37 1.31 -4.34
CA THR A 130 1.73 2.73 -4.23
C THR A 130 0.82 3.64 -5.06
N ARG A 131 0.12 3.08 -6.05
CA ARG A 131 -0.85 3.77 -6.93
C ARG A 131 -2.08 2.91 -7.18
N THR A 132 -3.15 3.50 -7.69
CA THR A 132 -4.43 2.82 -7.87
C THR A 132 -4.49 1.97 -9.14
N GLY A 133 -3.68 2.23 -10.17
CA GLY A 133 -3.72 1.49 -11.45
C GLY A 133 -2.36 1.06 -11.98
N GLY A 134 -2.35 0.37 -13.12
CA GLY A 134 -1.12 0.00 -13.83
C GLY A 134 -0.22 -0.95 -13.02
N GLY A 135 -0.84 -1.94 -12.38
CA GLY A 135 -0.18 -2.91 -11.51
C GLY A 135 -0.25 -4.33 -12.06
N VAL A 136 0.06 -5.28 -11.18
CA VAL A 136 -0.02 -6.72 -11.42
C VAL A 136 -1.00 -7.34 -10.44
N LEU A 137 -1.76 -8.31 -10.93
CA LEU A 137 -2.61 -9.15 -10.09
C LEU A 137 -1.89 -10.47 -9.82
N LEU A 138 -1.92 -10.89 -8.57
CA LEU A 138 -1.37 -12.15 -8.12
C LEU A 138 -2.46 -12.97 -7.45
N GLU A 139 -2.64 -14.21 -7.85
CA GLU A 139 -3.57 -15.14 -7.22
C GLU A 139 -2.78 -16.24 -6.53
N SER A 140 -3.03 -16.41 -5.22
CA SER A 140 -2.39 -17.42 -4.40
C SER A 140 -3.36 -17.89 -3.32
N GLY A 141 -3.58 -19.20 -3.22
CA GLY A 141 -4.45 -19.80 -2.20
C GLY A 141 -5.88 -19.24 -2.19
N GLY A 142 -6.45 -18.97 -3.37
CA GLY A 142 -7.81 -18.43 -3.52
C GLY A 142 -7.95 -16.94 -3.17
N ARG A 143 -6.84 -16.22 -2.98
CA ARG A 143 -6.83 -14.78 -2.72
C ARG A 143 -6.13 -14.03 -3.85
N THR A 144 -6.71 -12.90 -4.24
CA THR A 144 -6.14 -12.01 -5.26
C THR A 144 -5.49 -10.80 -4.60
N TYR A 145 -4.22 -10.56 -4.94
CA TYR A 145 -3.43 -9.43 -4.48
C TYR A 145 -3.16 -8.48 -5.64
N PHE A 146 -3.19 -7.18 -5.37
CA PHE A 146 -2.83 -6.15 -6.35
C PHE A 146 -1.57 -5.43 -5.89
N LEU A 147 -0.51 -5.52 -6.71
CA LEU A 147 0.78 -4.89 -6.47
C LEU A 147 1.13 -3.90 -7.58
N THR A 148 1.97 -2.92 -7.27
CA THR A 148 2.44 -1.92 -8.25
C THR A 148 3.96 -1.84 -8.24
N PRO A 149 4.65 -2.85 -8.81
CA PRO A 149 6.09 -2.76 -9.06
C PRO A 149 6.40 -1.63 -10.05
N ALA A 150 7.62 -1.08 -9.98
CA ALA A 150 8.07 -0.03 -10.89
C ALA A 150 8.13 -0.49 -12.35
N ASP A 151 8.54 -1.76 -12.54
CA ASP A 151 8.56 -2.45 -13.82
C ASP A 151 7.67 -3.71 -13.74
N PRO A 152 6.38 -3.62 -14.13
CA PRO A 152 5.46 -4.74 -14.13
C PRO A 152 5.94 -5.92 -14.99
N GLU A 153 6.51 -5.65 -16.17
CA GLU A 153 6.92 -6.69 -17.11
C GLU A 153 8.15 -7.44 -16.59
N GLY A 154 9.18 -6.69 -16.15
CA GLY A 154 10.36 -7.29 -15.53
C GLY A 154 10.02 -8.06 -14.26
N PHE A 155 9.06 -7.59 -13.48
CA PHE A 155 8.55 -8.30 -12.31
C PHE A 155 7.85 -9.62 -12.67
N LEU A 156 6.95 -9.62 -13.66
CA LEU A 156 6.29 -10.84 -14.14
C LEU A 156 7.31 -11.83 -14.71
N ALA A 157 8.25 -11.38 -15.54
CA ALA A 157 9.34 -12.23 -16.05
C ALA A 157 10.19 -12.81 -14.92
N ALA A 158 10.45 -12.04 -13.87
CA ALA A 158 11.16 -12.50 -12.68
C ALA A 158 10.38 -13.54 -11.88
N LEU A 159 9.04 -13.45 -11.83
CA LEU A 159 8.17 -14.46 -11.22
C LEU A 159 8.11 -15.75 -12.07
N ALA A 160 7.98 -15.63 -13.39
CA ALA A 160 8.00 -16.77 -14.31
C ALA A 160 9.27 -17.62 -14.16
N ARG A 161 10.44 -16.97 -14.12
CA ARG A 161 11.74 -17.63 -13.91
C ARG A 161 11.85 -18.39 -12.58
N ARG A 162 11.00 -18.06 -11.61
CA ARG A 162 10.97 -18.67 -10.27
C ARG A 162 9.82 -19.67 -10.09
N GLY A 163 9.13 -20.03 -11.18
CA GLY A 163 8.11 -21.08 -11.18
C GLY A 163 6.69 -20.60 -10.93
N ALA A 164 6.44 -19.29 -10.90
CA ALA A 164 5.07 -18.76 -10.93
C ALA A 164 4.46 -18.90 -12.32
N ARG A 165 3.16 -19.12 -12.41
CA ARG A 165 2.43 -19.14 -13.68
C ARG A 165 2.10 -17.71 -14.10
N VAL A 166 2.74 -17.22 -15.15
CA VAL A 166 2.43 -15.90 -15.71
C VAL A 166 1.42 -16.05 -16.84
N GLU A 167 0.33 -15.29 -16.76
CA GLU A 167 -0.66 -15.17 -17.83
C GLU A 167 -0.41 -13.86 -18.60
N PRO A 168 -0.70 -13.85 -19.92
CA PRO A 168 -0.53 -12.67 -20.77
C PRO A 168 -1.43 -11.50 -20.37
#